data_AF-M4C3G0-F1
#
_entry.id   AF-M4C3G0-F1
#
_cell.length_a   1.000
_cell.length_b   1.000
_cell.length_c   1.000
_cell.angle_alpha   90.00
_cell.angle_beta   90.00
_cell.angle_gamma   90.00
#
_symmetry.space_group_name_H-M   'P 1'
#
loop_
_entity.id
_entity.type
_entity.pdbx_description
1 polymer ?
#
loop_
_entity_poly.entity_id
_entity_poly.type
_entity_poly.pdbx_seq_one_letter_code
_entity_poly.pdbx_strand_id
1 'polypeptide(L)'
;MHVKRSMSTADHRHLMASDSASDSDVLDDNQRLNCIVKGKKRKNEEEEVARKVSRKRSSKKEKELKSVSKKGAKSQKKAVDAPDAAHTEKLKLVAMETRQLDFEVAKWKQQQTLRRERLQLKREEINYKEKMTKQQLQVQVMKLRARLVKALDEAGQPPVQAKKYLALLGQKEEGERRID
;
A
#
# COMPACT_ATOMS: atom_id res chain seq x y z
N MET A 1 8.21 -36.05 -40.82
CA MET A 1 9.15 -35.27 -39.98
C MET A 1 8.37 -34.67 -38.81
N HIS A 2 8.62 -35.12 -37.58
CA HIS A 2 7.99 -34.54 -36.38
C HIS A 2 9.05 -33.76 -35.60
N VAL A 3 8.93 -32.43 -35.62
CA VAL A 3 9.81 -31.54 -34.86
C VAL A 3 9.19 -31.38 -33.47
N LYS A 4 9.76 -32.06 -32.47
CA LYS A 4 9.43 -31.84 -31.05
C LYS A 4 10.01 -30.47 -30.66
N ARG A 5 9.17 -29.43 -30.61
CA ARG A 5 9.53 -28.16 -29.97
C ARG A 5 9.50 -28.36 -28.46
N SER A 6 10.67 -28.38 -27.84
CA SER A 6 10.79 -28.29 -26.39
C SER A 6 10.36 -26.89 -25.94
N MET A 7 9.40 -26.83 -25.01
CA MET A 7 8.99 -25.59 -24.39
C MET A 7 10.05 -25.11 -23.39
N SER A 8 10.28 -23.80 -23.35
CA SER A 8 11.20 -23.15 -22.42
C SER A 8 10.70 -23.31 -20.97
N THR A 9 11.62 -23.56 -20.04
CA THR A 9 11.35 -23.77 -18.61
C THR A 9 10.67 -22.57 -17.93
N ALA A 10 10.67 -21.39 -18.56
CA ALA A 10 9.95 -20.21 -18.10
C ALA A 10 8.42 -20.36 -18.18
N ASP A 11 7.90 -21.01 -19.23
CA ASP A 11 6.45 -21.18 -19.42
C ASP A 11 5.86 -22.24 -18.47
N HIS A 12 6.67 -23.24 -18.08
CA HIS A 12 6.23 -24.26 -17.12
C HIS A 12 5.93 -23.67 -15.73
N ARG A 13 6.58 -22.56 -15.35
CA ARG A 13 6.33 -21.93 -14.03
C ARG A 13 5.00 -21.19 -13.97
N HIS A 14 4.47 -20.75 -15.11
CA HIS A 14 3.20 -20.03 -15.13
C HIS A 14 1.98 -20.96 -15.05
N LEU A 15 2.12 -22.22 -15.48
CA LEU A 15 1.05 -23.23 -15.42
C LEU A 15 0.87 -23.85 -14.02
N MET A 16 1.91 -23.87 -13.19
CA MET A 16 1.82 -24.41 -11.81
C MET A 16 1.16 -23.43 -10.81
N ALA A 17 0.85 -22.20 -11.22
CA ALA A 17 0.22 -21.20 -10.35
C ALA A 17 -1.31 -21.22 -10.37
N SER A 18 -1.94 -22.11 -11.16
CA SER A 18 -3.40 -22.09 -11.37
C SER A 18 -4.18 -23.28 -10.79
N ASP A 19 -3.52 -24.36 -10.34
CA ASP A 19 -4.21 -25.57 -9.84
C ASP A 19 -3.77 -25.97 -8.42
N SER A 20 -4.04 -25.12 -7.43
CA SER A 20 -4.04 -25.56 -6.03
C SER A 20 -5.21 -24.97 -5.26
N ALA A 21 -6.37 -25.52 -5.57
CA ALA A 21 -7.55 -25.50 -4.72
C ALA A 21 -8.07 -26.95 -4.62
N SER A 22 -7.55 -27.73 -3.66
CA SER A 22 -8.18 -28.91 -3.03
C SER A 22 -7.18 -29.46 -2.01
N ASP A 23 -7.47 -29.33 -0.71
CA ASP A 23 -8.15 -30.34 0.13
C ASP A 23 -7.20 -31.45 0.60
N SER A 24 -6.79 -31.40 1.87
CA SER A 24 -6.38 -32.55 2.69
C SER A 24 -5.94 -32.11 4.08
N ASP A 25 -6.60 -32.72 5.04
CA ASP A 25 -6.38 -32.81 6.48
C ASP A 25 -4.93 -33.02 6.97
N VAL A 26 -4.71 -32.51 8.19
CA VAL A 26 -3.88 -33.00 9.31
C VAL A 26 -2.41 -33.33 9.01
N LEU A 27 -1.48 -32.55 9.58
CA LEU A 27 -0.41 -32.99 10.51
C LEU A 27 0.57 -31.84 10.89
N ASP A 28 0.83 -31.78 12.20
CA ASP A 28 2.00 -31.25 12.94
C ASP A 28 2.49 -29.80 12.79
N ASP A 29 2.11 -29.02 13.80
CA ASP A 29 2.88 -27.93 14.39
C ASP A 29 4.30 -28.41 14.79
N ASN A 30 5.38 -27.89 14.17
CA ASN A 30 6.68 -27.57 14.83
C ASN A 30 7.89 -27.32 13.90
N GLN A 31 7.76 -27.26 12.57
CA GLN A 31 8.97 -27.26 11.70
C GLN A 31 9.09 -26.15 10.66
N ARG A 32 8.86 -24.88 11.04
CA ARG A 32 9.14 -23.76 10.11
C ARG A 32 9.79 -22.50 10.66
N LEU A 33 10.49 -22.61 11.79
CA LEU A 33 11.42 -21.58 12.24
C LEU A 33 12.84 -21.94 11.79
N ASN A 34 13.24 -21.53 10.58
CA ASN A 34 14.64 -21.22 10.22
C ASN A 34 14.78 -20.83 8.73
N CYS A 35 14.69 -19.53 8.42
CA CYS A 35 15.45 -18.91 7.32
C CYS A 35 15.64 -17.40 7.54
N ILE A 36 16.55 -17.10 8.47
CA ILE A 36 17.62 -16.09 8.41
C ILE A 36 17.47 -14.97 7.35
N VAL A 37 17.05 -13.80 7.84
CA VAL A 37 17.67 -12.46 7.73
C VAL A 37 18.83 -12.30 6.74
N LYS A 38 18.66 -11.46 5.70
CA LYS A 38 19.68 -10.48 5.24
C LYS A 38 19.05 -9.21 4.64
N GLY A 39 19.06 -8.14 5.45
CA GLY A 39 19.59 -6.81 5.06
C GLY A 39 18.81 -5.89 4.12
N LYS A 40 18.22 -4.82 4.67
CA LYS A 40 18.66 -3.44 4.38
C LYS A 40 17.98 -2.42 5.30
N LYS A 41 18.75 -1.90 6.26
CA LYS A 41 18.49 -0.64 6.98
C LYS A 41 18.42 0.51 5.98
N ARG A 42 17.37 1.33 6.04
CA ARG A 42 17.46 2.77 5.77
C ARG A 42 16.69 3.52 6.85
N LYS A 43 17.43 4.35 7.58
CA LYS A 43 16.94 5.39 8.50
C LYS A 43 16.30 6.52 7.68
N ASN A 44 15.19 7.07 8.17
CA ASN A 44 14.95 8.51 8.32
C ASN A 44 13.62 8.73 9.05
N GLU A 45 13.74 9.03 10.35
CA GLU A 45 12.90 9.99 11.09
C GLU A 45 13.26 11.41 10.54
N GLU A 46 12.46 12.48 10.51
CA GLU A 46 11.55 13.14 11.47
C GLU A 46 10.58 14.01 10.61
N GLU A 47 9.26 13.96 10.81
CA GLU A 47 8.42 14.88 11.61
C GLU A 47 7.73 15.93 10.70
N GLU A 48 6.40 15.87 10.44
CA GLU A 48 5.30 16.42 11.27
C GLU A 48 5.45 17.97 11.43
N VAL A 49 4.51 18.89 11.20
CA VAL A 49 3.07 19.02 11.50
C VAL A 49 2.54 20.23 10.71
N ALA A 50 1.29 20.14 10.25
CA ALA A 50 0.27 21.18 10.01
C ALA A 50 0.66 22.60 9.54
N ARG A 51 -0.09 23.09 8.54
CA ARG A 51 -0.99 24.25 8.71
C ARG A 51 -2.01 24.35 7.56
N LYS A 52 -3.28 24.13 7.91
CA LYS A 52 -4.44 24.60 7.17
C LYS A 52 -4.61 26.12 7.38
N VAL A 53 -5.37 26.73 6.47
CA VAL A 53 -6.06 28.03 6.56
C VAL A 53 -5.25 29.26 6.15
N SER A 54 -5.56 29.83 4.97
CA SER A 54 -6.39 31.04 4.90
C SER A 54 -6.65 31.54 3.47
N ARG A 55 -7.92 31.93 3.27
CA ARG A 55 -8.44 32.75 2.19
C ARG A 55 -7.80 34.15 2.21
N LYS A 56 -7.53 34.76 1.05
CA LYS A 56 -8.17 36.02 0.57
C LYS A 56 -7.39 36.65 -0.60
N ARG A 57 -8.14 36.86 -1.70
CA ARG A 57 -8.25 38.10 -2.51
C ARG A 57 -6.98 38.94 -2.72
N SER A 58 -6.60 39.09 -3.99
CA SER A 58 -6.46 40.43 -4.58
C SER A 58 -6.77 40.39 -6.08
N SER A 59 -7.83 41.11 -6.41
CA SER A 59 -8.16 41.60 -7.74
C SER A 59 -7.26 42.77 -8.13
N LYS A 60 -7.15 43.01 -9.45
CA LYS A 60 -7.35 44.32 -10.11
C LYS A 60 -6.11 45.02 -10.67
N LYS A 61 -6.19 45.20 -12.00
CA LYS A 61 -5.66 46.28 -12.87
C LYS A 61 -4.16 46.35 -13.10
N GLU A 62 -3.78 46.21 -14.37
CA GLU A 62 -3.27 47.38 -15.11
C GLU A 62 -3.62 47.29 -16.60
N LYS A 63 -3.99 48.46 -17.12
CA LYS A 63 -4.53 48.77 -18.44
C LYS A 63 -3.61 49.86 -19.00
N GLU A 64 -3.36 49.80 -20.31
CA GLU A 64 -2.77 50.84 -21.18
C GLU A 64 -1.27 51.13 -20.93
N LEU A 65 -0.40 51.18 -21.95
CA LEU A 65 -0.38 52.09 -23.11
C LEU A 65 0.16 51.33 -24.35
N LYS A 66 -0.51 51.26 -25.50
CA LYS A 66 -0.66 52.24 -26.60
C LYS A 66 0.64 52.85 -27.19
N SER A 67 0.79 52.52 -28.48
CA SER A 67 1.33 53.33 -29.60
C SER A 67 2.83 53.32 -29.89
N VAL A 68 3.21 52.61 -30.96
CA VAL A 68 4.20 53.08 -31.94
C VAL A 68 3.76 52.67 -33.36
N SER A 69 3.43 53.70 -34.15
CA SER A 69 3.68 53.90 -35.58
C SER A 69 3.23 52.88 -36.63
N LYS A 70 2.21 53.30 -37.39
CA LYS A 70 2.02 53.01 -38.82
C LYS A 70 3.24 53.50 -39.63
N LYS A 71 3.78 52.64 -40.52
CA LYS A 71 3.91 52.89 -41.96
C LYS A 71 4.76 51.80 -42.63
N GLY A 72 4.23 51.28 -43.73
CA GLY A 72 5.07 50.84 -44.84
C GLY A 72 5.01 49.36 -45.19
N ALA A 73 4.68 49.13 -46.46
CA ALA A 73 5.07 47.99 -47.28
C ALA A 73 4.21 46.71 -47.24
N LYS A 74 3.41 46.61 -48.29
CA LYS A 74 3.21 45.41 -49.12
C LYS A 74 2.67 44.18 -48.39
N SER A 75 1.34 44.12 -48.40
CA SER A 75 0.55 42.96 -48.81
C SER A 75 1.29 42.02 -49.78
N GLN A 76 2.12 41.14 -49.23
CA GLN A 76 2.27 39.79 -49.78
C GLN A 76 1.16 38.96 -49.16
N LYS A 77 0.05 38.85 -49.91
CA LYS A 77 -0.86 37.71 -49.76
C LYS A 77 -0.02 36.46 -50.02
N LYS A 78 0.64 35.92 -48.98
CA LYS A 78 1.03 34.52 -49.01
C LYS A 78 -0.29 33.78 -49.08
N ALA A 79 -0.55 33.17 -50.24
CA ALA A 79 -1.50 32.08 -50.35
C ALA A 79 -1.14 31.15 -49.19
N VAL A 80 -2.00 31.12 -48.19
CA VAL A 80 -1.92 30.13 -47.11
C VAL A 80 -2.26 28.85 -47.85
N ASP A 81 -1.22 28.10 -48.22
CA ASP A 81 -1.37 26.76 -48.77
C ASP A 81 -2.34 26.04 -47.85
N ALA A 82 -3.52 25.71 -48.39
CA ALA A 82 -4.51 24.95 -47.67
C ALA A 82 -3.79 23.69 -47.16
N PRO A 83 -3.90 23.36 -45.86
CA PRO A 83 -3.23 22.17 -45.36
C PRO A 83 -3.73 20.99 -46.19
N ASP A 84 -2.78 20.31 -46.83
CA ASP A 84 -3.05 19.15 -47.65
C ASP A 84 -3.97 18.20 -46.87
N ALA A 85 -5.04 17.71 -47.50
CA ALA A 85 -6.07 16.92 -46.83
C ALA A 85 -5.43 15.74 -46.08
N ALA A 86 -4.39 15.14 -46.68
CA ALA A 86 -3.58 14.08 -46.08
C ALA A 86 -2.89 14.48 -44.77
N HIS A 87 -2.42 15.73 -44.62
CA HIS A 87 -1.83 16.22 -43.38
C HIS A 87 -2.89 16.40 -42.29
N THR A 88 -4.08 16.89 -42.64
CA THR A 88 -5.19 17.05 -41.68
C THR A 88 -5.70 15.71 -41.16
N GLU A 89 -5.72 14.67 -42.00
CA GLU A 89 -6.09 13.31 -41.61
C GLU A 89 -5.06 12.68 -40.67
N LYS A 90 -3.76 12.83 -40.98
CA LYS A 90 -2.68 12.39 -40.07
C LYS A 90 -2.78 13.05 -38.69
N LEU A 91 -3.06 14.35 -38.63
CA LEU A 91 -3.27 15.05 -37.37
C LEU A 91 -4.47 14.51 -36.59
N LYS A 92 -5.58 14.18 -37.27
CA LYS A 92 -6.75 13.56 -36.63
C LYS A 92 -6.41 12.18 -36.07
N LEU A 93 -5.65 11.36 -36.80
CA LEU A 93 -5.21 10.05 -36.34
C LEU A 93 -4.35 10.18 -35.07
N VAL A 94 -3.33 11.05 -35.09
CA VAL A 94 -2.48 11.32 -33.92
C VAL A 94 -3.31 11.82 -32.73
N ALA A 95 -4.30 12.68 -32.97
CA ALA A 95 -5.19 13.15 -31.92
C ALA A 95 -6.05 12.02 -31.32
N MET A 96 -6.49 11.06 -32.13
CA MET A 96 -7.21 9.87 -31.63
C MET A 96 -6.29 8.94 -30.84
N GLU A 97 -5.08 8.67 -31.33
CA GLU A 97 -4.08 7.85 -30.64
C GLU A 97 -3.68 8.47 -29.31
N THR A 98 -3.45 9.77 -29.26
CA THR A 98 -3.13 10.49 -28.02
C THR A 98 -4.27 10.33 -27.00
N ARG A 99 -5.53 10.46 -27.44
CA ARG A 99 -6.69 10.24 -26.55
C ARG A 99 -6.74 8.80 -26.05
N GLN A 100 -6.49 7.81 -26.90
CA GLN A 100 -6.45 6.40 -26.48
C GLN A 100 -5.39 6.16 -25.41
N LEU A 101 -4.19 6.70 -25.60
CA LEU A 101 -3.12 6.64 -24.61
C LEU A 101 -3.51 7.34 -23.29
N ASP A 102 -4.17 8.49 -23.34
CA ASP A 102 -4.68 9.18 -22.15
C ASP A 102 -5.68 8.31 -21.37
N PHE A 103 -6.58 7.61 -22.07
CA PHE A 103 -7.52 6.67 -21.44
C PHE A 103 -6.79 5.49 -20.79
N GLU A 104 -5.79 4.92 -21.44
CA GLU A 104 -5.00 3.82 -20.87
C GLU A 104 -4.21 4.26 -19.64
N VAL A 105 -3.58 5.44 -19.69
CA VAL A 105 -2.87 6.03 -18.56
C VAL A 105 -3.82 6.31 -17.40
N ALA A 106 -5.02 6.85 -17.67
CA ALA A 106 -6.04 7.07 -16.65
C ALA A 106 -6.47 5.75 -15.99
N LYS A 107 -6.74 4.71 -16.79
CA LYS A 107 -7.10 3.37 -16.31
C LYS A 107 -5.99 2.76 -15.46
N TRP A 108 -4.73 2.87 -15.89
CA TRP A 108 -3.59 2.36 -15.13
C TRP A 108 -3.39 3.10 -13.81
N LYS A 109 -3.53 4.44 -13.80
CA LYS A 109 -3.49 5.25 -12.58
C LYS A 109 -4.60 4.87 -11.60
N GLN A 110 -5.82 4.66 -12.10
CA GLN A 110 -6.93 4.20 -11.29
C GLN A 110 -6.64 2.83 -10.68
N GLN A 111 -6.16 1.87 -11.48
CA GLN A 111 -5.81 0.54 -11.00
C GLN A 111 -4.70 0.60 -9.93
N GLN A 112 -3.71 1.47 -10.11
CA GLN A 112 -2.63 1.63 -9.15
C GLN A 112 -3.10 2.26 -7.84
N THR A 113 -4.06 3.20 -7.92
CA THR A 113 -4.71 3.79 -6.74
C THR A 113 -5.47 2.73 -5.96
N LEU A 114 -6.32 1.94 -6.64
CA LEU A 114 -7.06 0.83 -6.04
C LEU A 114 -6.13 -0.22 -5.40
N ARG A 115 -4.99 -0.53 -6.02
CA ARG A 115 -3.99 -1.43 -5.43
C ARG A 115 -3.41 -0.88 -4.13
N ARG A 116 -3.09 0.42 -4.07
CA ARG A 116 -2.56 1.07 -2.86
C ARG A 116 -3.59 1.08 -1.74
N GLU A 117 -4.82 1.46 -2.04
CA GLU A 117 -5.93 1.45 -1.09
C GLU A 117 -6.19 0.04 -0.56
N ARG A 118 -6.22 -0.97 -1.43
CA ARG A 118 -6.36 -2.38 -1.02
C ARG A 118 -5.24 -2.83 -0.10
N LEU A 119 -3.99 -2.46 -0.39
CA LEU A 119 -2.85 -2.78 0.48
C LEU A 119 -2.93 -2.05 1.82
N GLN A 120 -3.41 -0.81 1.82
CA GLN A 120 -3.63 -0.03 3.05
C GLN A 120 -4.70 -0.70 3.93
N LEU A 121 -5.86 -1.06 3.36
CA LEU A 121 -6.92 -1.75 4.08
C LEU A 121 -6.43 -3.10 4.67
N LYS A 122 -5.63 -3.86 3.93
CA LYS A 122 -5.03 -5.11 4.46
C LYS A 122 -4.10 -4.86 5.65
N ARG A 123 -3.31 -3.79 5.62
CA ARG A 123 -2.45 -3.42 6.75
C ARG A 123 -3.27 -3.03 7.98
N GLU A 124 -4.33 -2.26 7.78
CA GLU A 124 -5.26 -1.89 8.85
C GLU A 124 -5.95 -3.13 9.44
N GLU A 125 -6.43 -4.04 8.60
CA GLU A 125 -7.03 -5.32 9.03
C GLU A 125 -6.06 -6.16 9.88
N ILE A 126 -4.80 -6.30 9.44
CA ILE A 126 -3.77 -7.01 10.22
C ILE A 126 -3.55 -6.33 11.57
N ASN A 127 -3.42 -5.00 11.60
CA ASN A 127 -3.23 -4.24 12.83
C ASN A 127 -4.41 -4.40 13.80
N TYR A 128 -5.65 -4.40 13.30
CA TYR A 128 -6.82 -4.67 14.14
C TYR A 128 -6.82 -6.10 14.69
N LYS A 129 -6.45 -7.10 13.88
CA LYS A 129 -6.33 -8.50 14.36
C LYS A 129 -5.22 -8.66 15.41
N GLU A 130 -4.07 -8.02 15.21
CA GLU A 130 -2.98 -8.00 16.20
C GLU A 130 -3.43 -7.35 17.51
N LYS A 131 -4.10 -6.19 17.45
CA LYS A 131 -4.64 -5.54 18.65
C LYS A 131 -5.68 -6.40 19.34
N MET A 132 -6.59 -7.01 18.58
CA MET A 132 -7.63 -7.89 19.12
C MET A 132 -7.02 -9.11 19.81
N THR A 133 -6.05 -9.77 19.19
CA THR A 133 -5.36 -10.94 19.78
C THR A 133 -4.54 -10.56 21.01
N LYS A 134 -3.81 -9.43 21.00
CA LYS A 134 -3.13 -8.87 22.18
C LYS A 134 -4.11 -8.61 23.32
N GLN A 135 -5.27 -8.01 23.05
CA GLN A 135 -6.33 -7.79 24.04
C GLN A 135 -6.94 -9.09 24.56
N GLN A 136 -7.24 -10.04 23.68
CA GLN A 136 -7.77 -11.36 24.08
C GLN A 136 -6.80 -12.09 25.00
N LEU A 137 -5.51 -12.09 24.68
CA LEU A 137 -4.46 -12.66 25.53
C LEU A 137 -4.43 -11.98 26.90
N GLN A 138 -4.45 -10.64 26.94
CA GLN A 138 -4.48 -9.88 28.20
C GLN A 138 -5.69 -10.25 29.06
N VAL A 139 -6.88 -10.38 28.46
CA VAL A 139 -8.10 -10.79 29.16
C VAL A 139 -7.98 -12.24 29.68
N GLN A 140 -7.42 -13.15 28.89
CA GLN A 140 -7.21 -14.53 29.33
C GLN A 140 -6.24 -14.60 30.51
N VAL A 141 -5.11 -13.89 30.45
CA VAL A 141 -4.14 -13.82 31.56
C VAL A 141 -4.79 -13.21 32.80
N MET A 142 -5.56 -12.12 32.66
CA MET A 142 -6.28 -11.52 33.79
C MET A 142 -7.28 -12.50 34.42
N LYS A 143 -8.02 -13.26 33.61
CA LYS A 143 -8.93 -14.31 34.10
C LYS A 143 -8.18 -15.41 34.83
N LEU A 144 -7.02 -15.84 34.32
CA LEU A 144 -6.17 -16.83 34.98
C LEU A 144 -5.63 -16.31 36.31
N ARG A 145 -5.15 -15.07 36.36
CA ARG A 145 -4.69 -14.41 37.60
C ARG A 145 -5.81 -14.37 38.64
N ALA A 146 -7.02 -13.97 38.25
CA ALA A 146 -8.18 -13.93 39.16
C ALA A 146 -8.55 -15.32 39.69
N ARG A 147 -8.58 -16.35 38.82
CA ARG A 147 -8.85 -17.74 39.22
C ARG A 147 -7.79 -18.29 40.17
N LEU A 148 -6.51 -18.00 39.90
CA LEU A 148 -5.39 -18.42 40.74
C LEU A 148 -5.48 -17.82 42.14
N VAL A 149 -5.73 -16.50 42.24
CA VAL A 149 -5.90 -15.83 43.54
C VAL A 149 -7.07 -16.46 44.31
N LYS A 150 -8.23 -16.63 43.67
CA LYS A 150 -9.40 -17.25 44.30
C LYS A 150 -9.11 -18.67 44.82
N ALA A 151 -8.43 -19.49 44.02
CA ALA A 151 -8.08 -20.86 44.41
C ALA A 151 -7.08 -20.90 45.58
N LEU A 152 -6.14 -19.96 45.64
CA LEU A 152 -5.18 -19.87 46.74
C LEU A 152 -5.83 -19.37 48.03
N ASP A 153 -6.76 -18.42 47.92
CA ASP A 153 -7.56 -17.94 49.04
C ASP A 153 -8.43 -19.08 49.61
N GLU A 154 -9.09 -19.85 48.74
CA GLU A 154 -9.88 -21.04 49.12
C GLU A 154 -9.02 -22.15 49.76
N ALA A 155 -7.78 -22.31 49.32
CA ALA A 155 -6.82 -23.27 49.88
C ALA A 155 -6.14 -22.79 51.18
N GLY A 156 -6.47 -21.58 51.66
CA GLY A 156 -5.87 -20.98 52.86
C GLY A 156 -4.37 -20.70 52.72
N GLN A 157 -3.87 -20.57 51.49
CA GLN A 157 -2.45 -20.32 51.24
C GLN A 157 -2.09 -18.87 51.60
N PRO A 158 -0.89 -18.63 52.15
CA PRO A 158 -0.49 -17.28 52.50
C PRO A 158 -0.26 -16.45 51.23
N PRO A 159 -0.57 -15.14 51.27
CA PRO A 159 -0.49 -14.24 50.11
C PRO A 159 0.92 -14.14 49.51
N VAL A 160 1.96 -14.50 50.28
CA VAL A 160 3.35 -14.59 49.81
C VAL A 160 3.51 -15.65 48.72
N GLN A 161 2.80 -16.78 48.79
CA GLN A 161 2.84 -17.81 47.74
C GLN A 161 2.10 -17.35 46.48
N ALA A 162 0.95 -16.67 46.63
CA ALA A 162 0.22 -16.09 45.50
C ALA A 162 1.09 -15.12 44.69
N LYS A 163 1.89 -14.29 45.37
CA LYS A 163 2.84 -13.38 44.70
C LYS A 163 3.90 -14.13 43.88
N LYS A 164 4.40 -15.27 44.35
CA LYS A 164 5.38 -16.09 43.59
C LYS A 164 4.76 -16.62 42.29
N TYR A 165 3.55 -17.17 42.36
CA TYR A 165 2.86 -17.69 41.17
C TYR A 165 2.43 -16.58 40.19
N LEU A 166 1.99 -15.43 40.70
CA LEU A 166 1.68 -14.26 39.87
C LEU A 166 2.93 -13.70 39.18
N ALA A 167 4.09 -13.70 39.85
CA ALA A 167 5.35 -13.28 39.24
C ALA A 167 5.75 -14.17 38.05
N LEU A 168 5.55 -15.50 38.17
CA LEU A 168 5.78 -16.44 37.06
C LEU A 168 4.87 -16.15 35.85
N LEU A 169 3.60 -15.79 36.10
CA LEU A 169 2.66 -15.36 35.05
C LEU A 169 3.03 -14.01 34.42
N GLY A 170 3.75 -13.13 35.14
CA GLY A 170 4.22 -11.84 34.65
C GLY A 170 5.46 -11.93 33.76
N GLN A 171 6.41 -12.82 34.07
CA GLN A 171 7.64 -13.00 33.27
C GLN A 171 7.38 -13.44 31.83
N LYS A 172 6.31 -14.21 31.60
CA LYS A 172 5.90 -14.65 30.26
C LYS A 172 5.42 -13.49 29.38
N GLU A 173 4.85 -12.44 29.97
CA GLU A 173 4.39 -11.23 29.25
C GLU A 173 5.55 -10.30 28.85
N GLU A 174 6.68 -10.35 29.55
CA GLU A 174 7.85 -9.51 29.24
C GLU A 174 8.73 -10.12 28.16
N GLY A 175 8.74 -11.46 28.03
CA GLY A 175 9.46 -12.15 26.96
C GLY A 175 8.90 -11.86 25.56
N GLU A 176 7.58 -11.75 25.43
CA GLU A 176 6.91 -11.45 24.16
C GLU A 176 7.00 -9.96 23.77
N ARG A 177 7.09 -9.04 24.75
CA ARG A 177 7.23 -7.60 24.50
C ARG A 177 8.61 -7.16 24.02
N ARG A 178 9.63 -8.01 24.07
CA ARG A 178 11.01 -7.68 23.64
C ARG A 178 11.29 -7.99 22.17
N ILE A 179 10.32 -8.50 21.42
CA ILE A 179 10.48 -8.90 20.01
C ILE A 179 9.95 -7.82 19.04
N ASP A 180 9.20 -6.83 19.54
CA ASP A 180 8.77 -5.63 18.80
C ASP A 180 9.85 -4.54 18.86
#